data_AF-A0A846TEL1-F1
#
_entry.id   AF-A0A846TEL1-F1
#
_cell.length_a   1.000
_cell.length_b   1.000
_cell.length_c   1.000
_cell.angle_alpha   90.00
_cell.angle_beta   90.00
_cell.angle_gamma   90.00
#
_symmetry.space_group_name_H-M   'P 1'
#
loop_
_entity.id
_entity.type
_entity.pdbx_description
1 polymer ?
#
loop_
_entity_poly.entity_id
_entity_poly.type
_entity_poly.pdbx_seq_one_letter_code
_entity_poly.pdbx_strand_id
1 'polypeptide(L)'
;MIGFLLSTLNAADRAATNQANHERVEASLAFVHNPSLVAGVPTTEMGPPSTGDRVAGELWVDSLAAKWRCTAAGEPGTWQQIEPAFVAANPDGRPDDYWICRTDEHFKQYYWSAGGAVWVAV
;
A
#
# COMPACT_ATOMS: atom_id res chain seq x y z
N MET A 1 -20.10 -16.99 14.39
CA MET A 1 -21.27 -16.18 13.99
C MET A 1 -21.15 -15.96 12.49
N ILE A 2 -21.95 -16.64 11.68
CA ILE A 2 -21.92 -16.49 10.22
C ILE A 2 -22.68 -15.20 9.90
N GLY A 3 -21.94 -14.16 9.48
CA GLY A 3 -22.50 -12.86 9.14
C GLY A 3 -23.12 -12.90 7.74
N PHE A 4 -24.44 -12.94 7.67
CA PHE A 4 -25.15 -12.70 6.42
C PHE A 4 -25.42 -11.20 6.26
N LEU A 5 -25.17 -10.67 5.07
CA LEU A 5 -25.58 -9.31 4.71
C LEU A 5 -27.11 -9.20 4.76
N LEU A 6 -27.61 -8.14 5.37
CA LEU A 6 -29.03 -7.82 5.41
C LEU A 6 -29.51 -7.39 4.02
N SER A 7 -30.67 -7.88 3.60
CA SER A 7 -31.24 -7.51 2.30
C SER A 7 -31.69 -6.05 2.29
N THR A 8 -31.18 -5.27 1.34
CA THR A 8 -31.50 -3.85 1.18
C THR A 8 -32.71 -3.61 0.29
N LEU A 9 -33.22 -4.64 -0.40
CA LEU A 9 -34.30 -4.50 -1.38
C LEU A 9 -35.67 -4.25 -0.72
N ASN A 10 -35.91 -4.83 0.46
CA ASN A 10 -37.17 -4.75 1.20
C ASN A 10 -37.05 -4.02 2.55
N ALA A 11 -35.95 -3.31 2.76
CA ALA A 11 -35.72 -2.59 4.00
C ALA A 11 -36.66 -1.38 4.11
N ALA A 12 -37.33 -1.25 5.25
CA ALA A 12 -38.10 -0.05 5.59
C ALA A 12 -37.22 1.21 5.60
N ASP A 13 -35.95 1.03 6.02
CA ASP A 13 -34.89 2.03 5.86
C ASP A 13 -33.68 1.39 5.18
N ARG A 14 -33.57 1.69 3.88
CA ARG A 14 -32.46 1.27 3.03
C ARG A 14 -31.12 1.84 3.47
N ALA A 15 -31.09 3.08 3.98
CA ALA A 15 -29.85 3.72 4.39
C ALA A 15 -29.31 3.08 5.67
N ALA A 16 -30.17 2.87 6.66
CA ALA A 16 -29.81 2.19 7.90
C ALA A 16 -29.34 0.74 7.65
N THR A 17 -30.01 0.02 6.74
CA THR A 17 -29.65 -1.37 6.40
C THR A 17 -28.31 -1.45 5.68
N ASN A 18 -28.05 -0.56 4.71
CA ASN A 18 -26.74 -0.47 4.08
C ASN A 18 -25.65 -0.11 5.10
N GLN A 19 -25.94 0.80 6.03
CA GLN A 19 -25.00 1.18 7.08
C GLN A 19 -24.74 0.04 8.09
N ALA A 20 -25.70 -0.85 8.34
CA ALA A 20 -25.48 -2.02 9.19
C ALA A 20 -24.66 -3.11 8.49
N ASN A 21 -24.72 -3.18 7.16
CA ASN A 21 -23.95 -4.12 6.35
C ASN A 21 -22.48 -3.70 6.17
N HIS A 22 -22.19 -2.41 6.26
CA HIS A 22 -20.86 -1.84 6.00
C HIS A 22 -20.29 -1.29 7.30
N GLU A 23 -19.05 -1.63 7.62
CA GLU A 23 -18.40 -1.01 8.76
C GLU A 23 -18.28 0.52 8.55
N ARG A 24 -18.61 1.29 9.58
CA ARG A 24 -18.24 2.70 9.62
C ARG A 24 -16.74 2.77 9.84
N VAL A 25 -16.04 3.21 8.80
CA VAL A 25 -14.63 3.57 8.90
C VAL A 25 -14.55 4.82 9.77
N GLU A 26 -14.14 4.64 11.03
CA GLU A 26 -13.88 5.77 11.94
C GLU A 26 -12.83 6.71 11.34
N ALA A 27 -12.83 7.99 11.72
CA ALA A 27 -11.90 8.98 11.13
C ALA A 27 -10.41 8.63 11.36
N SER A 28 -10.10 7.80 12.36
CA SER A 28 -8.76 7.21 12.58
C SER A 28 -8.38 6.13 11.57
N LEU A 29 -9.36 5.59 10.85
CA LEU A 29 -9.24 4.67 9.72
C LEU A 29 -9.48 5.39 8.38
N ALA A 30 -9.46 6.73 8.34
CA ALA A 30 -9.47 7.50 7.10
C ALA A 30 -8.43 6.93 6.10
N PHE A 31 -8.52 7.27 4.82
CA PHE A 31 -7.58 6.90 3.76
C PHE A 31 -6.14 7.41 4.05
N VAL A 32 -5.53 6.94 5.14
CA VAL A 32 -4.13 7.01 5.44
C VAL A 32 -3.49 5.95 4.54
N HIS A 33 -2.33 6.25 3.95
CA HIS A 33 -1.53 5.26 3.24
C HIS A 33 -1.00 4.21 4.24
N ASN A 34 -1.87 3.37 4.76
CA ASN A 34 -1.49 2.30 5.65
C ASN A 34 -0.80 1.20 4.83
N PRO A 35 0.26 0.59 5.37
CA PRO A 35 0.89 -0.55 4.72
C PRO A 35 -0.12 -1.67 4.47
N SER A 36 0.04 -2.38 3.37
CA SER A 36 -0.75 -3.56 3.04
C SER A 36 -0.63 -4.62 4.13
N LEU A 37 -1.73 -5.32 4.43
CA LEU A 37 -1.75 -6.34 5.48
C LEU A 37 -1.28 -7.69 4.93
N VAL A 38 -0.39 -8.35 5.67
CA VAL A 38 -0.02 -9.77 5.51
C VAL A 38 -0.54 -10.53 6.73
N ALA A 39 -1.40 -11.52 6.50
CA ALA A 39 -2.05 -12.28 7.58
C ALA A 39 -2.72 -11.39 8.66
N GLY A 40 -3.29 -10.25 8.24
CA GLY A 40 -3.97 -9.30 9.12
C GLY A 40 -3.05 -8.30 9.84
N VAL A 41 -1.74 -8.30 9.58
CA VAL A 41 -0.76 -7.40 10.18
C VAL A 41 -0.12 -6.50 9.11
N PRO A 42 0.09 -5.20 9.35
CA PRO A 42 0.77 -4.33 8.39
C PRO A 42 2.15 -4.88 8.00
N THR A 43 2.46 -4.84 6.70
CA THR A 43 3.76 -5.25 6.21
C THR A 43 4.88 -4.40 6.80
N THR A 44 5.98 -5.05 7.13
CA THR A 44 7.24 -4.41 7.51
C THR A 44 8.26 -4.43 6.38
N GLU A 45 7.90 -5.00 5.23
CA GLU A 45 8.76 -5.03 4.04
C GLU A 45 8.70 -3.68 3.32
N MET A 46 9.88 -3.15 3.00
CA MET A 46 10.05 -2.00 2.12
C MET A 46 10.15 -2.50 0.68
N GLY A 47 9.27 -2.02 -0.18
CA GLY A 47 9.12 -2.55 -1.53
C GLY A 47 7.92 -3.48 -1.74
N PRO A 48 7.84 -4.07 -2.94
CA PRO A 48 6.76 -5.00 -3.29
C PRO A 48 6.90 -6.31 -2.50
N PRO A 49 5.81 -7.08 -2.36
CA PRO A 49 5.84 -8.33 -1.63
C PRO A 49 6.74 -9.34 -2.32
N SER A 50 7.59 -10.01 -1.54
CA SER A 50 8.55 -11.00 -2.01
C SER A 50 7.97 -12.41 -2.18
N THR A 51 6.76 -12.65 -1.65
CA THR A 51 6.13 -13.97 -1.59
C THR A 51 4.62 -13.92 -1.86
N GLY A 52 4.05 -15.10 -2.14
CA GLY A 52 2.64 -15.33 -2.38
C GLY A 52 2.22 -15.06 -3.83
N ASP A 53 1.14 -15.70 -4.24
CA ASP A 53 0.52 -15.52 -5.56
C ASP A 53 -0.01 -14.09 -5.72
N ARG A 54 0.39 -13.44 -6.82
CA ARG A 54 0.01 -12.06 -7.16
C ARG A 54 -0.68 -11.99 -8.50
N VAL A 55 -1.62 -11.05 -8.63
CA VAL A 55 -2.37 -10.83 -9.87
C VAL A 55 -2.00 -9.51 -10.52
N ALA A 56 -1.97 -9.47 -11.86
CA ALA A 56 -1.69 -8.24 -12.58
C ALA A 56 -2.73 -7.15 -12.24
N GLY A 57 -2.26 -5.94 -11.93
CA GLY A 57 -3.09 -4.83 -11.47
C GLY A 57 -3.29 -4.77 -9.96
N GLU A 58 -2.83 -5.76 -9.19
CA GLU A 58 -2.81 -5.69 -7.73
C GLU A 58 -2.04 -4.44 -7.26
N LEU A 59 -2.60 -3.78 -6.25
CA LEU A 59 -1.97 -2.64 -5.58
C LEU A 59 -1.39 -3.09 -4.25
N TRP A 60 -0.18 -2.61 -3.97
CA TRP A 60 0.52 -2.87 -2.73
C TRP A 60 1.05 -1.57 -2.15
N VAL A 61 0.95 -1.44 -0.83
CA VAL A 61 1.51 -0.32 -0.06
C VAL A 61 2.56 -0.90 0.88
N ASP A 62 3.80 -0.45 0.73
CA ASP A 62 4.90 -0.96 1.55
C ASP A 62 4.94 -0.35 2.95
N SER A 63 5.92 -0.75 3.75
CA SER A 63 6.08 -0.28 5.14
C SER A 63 6.32 1.22 5.28
N LEU A 64 6.75 1.91 4.21
CA LEU A 64 6.99 3.36 4.17
C LEU A 64 5.91 4.11 3.38
N ALA A 65 4.78 3.46 3.11
CA ALA A 65 3.65 4.04 2.39
C ALA A 65 3.89 4.34 0.90
N ALA A 66 4.96 3.80 0.28
CA ALA A 66 5.10 3.84 -1.18
C ALA A 66 4.09 2.89 -1.83
N LYS A 67 3.57 3.29 -3.00
CA LYS A 67 2.61 2.46 -3.74
C LYS A 67 3.28 1.74 -4.90
N TRP A 68 2.89 0.48 -5.03
CA TRP A 68 3.37 -0.45 -6.05
C TRP A 68 2.18 -1.04 -6.80
N ARG A 69 2.37 -1.28 -8.09
CA ARG A 69 1.41 -1.99 -8.94
C ARG A 69 2.06 -3.22 -9.54
N CYS A 70 1.38 -4.35 -9.43
CA CYS A 70 1.80 -5.59 -10.08
C CYS A 70 1.57 -5.46 -11.59
N THR A 71 2.63 -5.49 -12.39
CA THR A 71 2.56 -5.38 -13.86
C THR A 71 2.43 -6.74 -14.54
N ALA A 72 2.92 -7.81 -13.90
CA ALA A 72 2.73 -9.19 -14.34
C ALA A 72 2.44 -10.11 -13.13
N ALA A 73 1.48 -11.02 -13.28
CA ALA A 73 1.13 -12.00 -12.26
C ALA A 73 2.27 -13.02 -12.03
N GLY A 74 2.36 -13.60 -10.83
CA GLY A 74 3.38 -14.59 -10.48
C GLY A 74 3.56 -14.80 -8.96
N GLU A 75 4.57 -15.59 -8.59
CA GLU A 75 4.98 -15.87 -7.21
C GLU A 75 6.52 -15.69 -7.05
N PRO A 76 7.00 -14.46 -6.75
CA PRO A 76 6.25 -13.22 -6.67
C PRO A 76 5.91 -12.66 -8.06
N GLY A 77 4.92 -11.76 -8.12
CA GLY A 77 4.62 -10.97 -9.31
C GLY A 77 5.74 -9.98 -9.68
N THR A 78 5.63 -9.36 -10.86
CA THR A 78 6.50 -8.25 -11.27
C THR A 78 5.87 -6.94 -10.85
N TRP A 79 6.65 -6.02 -10.28
CA TRP A 79 6.12 -4.81 -9.68
C TRP A 79 6.79 -3.55 -10.21
N GLN A 80 6.01 -2.48 -10.28
CA GLN A 80 6.49 -1.13 -10.57
C GLN A 80 6.02 -0.20 -9.46
N GLN A 81 6.93 0.63 -8.96
CA GLN A 81 6.57 1.71 -8.05
C GLN A 81 5.83 2.80 -8.81
N ILE A 82 4.66 3.19 -8.33
CA ILE A 82 3.80 4.21 -8.95
C ILE A 82 3.72 5.48 -8.12
N GLU A 83 4.12 5.43 -6.84
CA GLU A 83 4.18 6.59 -5.95
C GLU A 83 5.36 6.45 -4.97
N PRO A 84 6.11 7.52 -4.69
CA PRO A 84 7.25 7.45 -3.79
C PRO A 84 6.81 7.31 -2.34
N ALA A 85 7.69 6.80 -1.48
CA ALA A 85 7.53 7.00 -0.04
C ALA A 85 7.90 8.44 0.32
N PHE A 86 7.08 9.11 1.13
CA PHE A 86 7.36 10.44 1.66
C PHE A 86 8.04 10.32 3.02
N VAL A 87 9.34 10.63 3.06
CA VAL A 87 10.18 10.39 4.23
C VAL A 87 10.99 11.63 4.60
N ALA A 88 11.24 11.83 5.89
CA ALA A 88 12.10 12.91 6.37
C ALA A 88 13.59 12.52 6.40
N ALA A 89 13.91 11.25 6.17
CA ALA A 89 15.26 10.68 6.20
C ALA A 89 15.38 9.56 5.16
N ASN A 90 16.60 9.34 4.68
CA ASN A 90 16.94 8.28 3.76
C ASN A 90 16.86 6.95 4.50
N PRO A 91 15.96 6.02 4.12
CA PRO A 91 15.88 4.74 4.79
C PRO A 91 17.04 3.84 4.40
N ASP A 92 17.39 2.90 5.28
CA ASP A 92 18.38 1.86 5.05
C ASP A 92 17.73 0.60 4.46
N GLY A 93 18.51 -0.23 3.73
CA GLY A 93 18.07 -1.55 3.27
C GLY A 93 16.82 -1.55 2.36
N ARG A 94 16.94 -0.93 1.18
CA ARG A 94 15.86 -0.77 0.20
C ARG A 94 16.14 -1.58 -1.08
N PRO A 95 15.10 -1.94 -1.84
CA PRO A 95 15.25 -2.48 -3.19
C PRO A 95 16.00 -1.52 -4.12
N ASP A 96 16.63 -2.07 -5.15
CA ASP A 96 17.18 -1.30 -6.26
C ASP A 96 16.09 -0.45 -6.94
N ASP A 97 16.47 0.75 -7.38
CA ASP A 97 15.62 1.76 -8.01
C ASP A 97 14.43 2.23 -7.17
N TYR A 98 14.46 1.98 -5.86
CA TYR A 98 13.42 2.45 -4.94
C TYR A 98 13.37 3.98 -4.89
N TRP A 99 12.20 4.56 -5.13
CA TRP A 99 11.97 5.99 -5.25
C TRP A 99 11.36 6.58 -3.97
N ILE A 100 11.95 7.68 -3.47
CA ILE A 100 11.48 8.42 -2.31
C ILE A 100 11.37 9.91 -2.60
N CYS A 101 10.57 10.58 -1.77
CA CYS A 101 10.44 12.02 -1.72
C CYS A 101 10.81 12.51 -0.32
N ARG A 102 11.86 13.35 -0.24
CA ARG A 102 12.40 13.92 1.01
C ARG A 102 11.62 15.15 1.42
N THR A 103 10.78 15.01 2.44
CA THR A 103 9.88 16.09 2.90
C THR A 103 10.63 17.21 3.64
N ASP A 104 11.75 16.89 4.27
CA ASP A 104 12.67 17.83 4.92
C ASP A 104 13.52 18.63 3.91
N GLU A 105 13.66 18.13 2.68
CA GLU A 105 14.41 18.79 1.61
C GLU A 105 13.49 19.42 0.55
N HIS A 106 12.37 19.99 0.96
CA HIS A 106 11.40 20.62 0.04
C HIS A 106 10.87 19.66 -1.05
N PHE A 107 10.57 18.41 -0.67
CA PHE A 107 10.04 17.38 -1.57
C PHE A 107 10.98 17.01 -2.73
N LYS A 108 12.31 17.11 -2.52
CA LYS A 108 13.29 16.57 -3.46
C LYS A 108 13.14 15.06 -3.61
N GLN A 109 13.36 14.58 -4.82
CA GLN A 109 13.20 13.17 -5.16
C GLN A 109 14.55 12.47 -5.25
N TYR A 110 14.59 11.24 -4.78
CA TYR A 110 15.77 10.40 -4.83
C TYR A 110 15.38 8.98 -5.23
N TYR A 111 16.27 8.29 -5.92
CA TYR A 111 16.17 6.85 -6.14
C TYR A 111 17.40 6.13 -5.58
N TRP A 112 17.21 4.88 -5.19
CA TRP A 112 18.30 4.03 -4.74
C TRP A 112 19.03 3.45 -5.93
N SER A 113 20.33 3.72 -6.06
CA SER A 113 21.11 3.23 -7.20
C SER A 113 21.27 1.71 -7.15
N ALA A 114 20.88 1.05 -8.26
CA ALA A 114 21.05 -0.38 -8.43
C ALA A 114 22.53 -0.79 -8.22
N GLY A 115 22.80 -1.66 -7.25
CA GLY A 115 24.14 -2.14 -6.91
C GLY A 115 25.15 -1.09 -6.39
N GLY A 116 24.79 0.20 -6.36
CA GLY A 116 25.66 1.30 -5.94
C GLY A 116 25.53 1.65 -4.46
N ALA A 117 24.47 1.17 -3.81
CA ALA A 117 24.16 1.42 -2.42
C ALA A 117 24.23 2.91 -2.01
N VAL A 118 23.80 3.81 -2.89
CA VAL A 118 23.74 5.26 -2.65
C VAL A 118 22.41 5.84 -3.16
N TRP A 119 21.86 6.80 -2.41
CA TRP A 119 20.72 7.61 -2.85
C TRP A 119 21.17 8.66 -3.87
N VAL A 120 20.58 8.62 -5.05
CA VAL A 120 20.86 9.53 -6.15
C VAL A 120 19.66 10.46 -6.34
N ALA A 121 19.90 11.76 -6.43
CA ALA A 121 18.85 12.72 -6.72
C ALA A 121 18.33 12.51 -8.15
N VAL A 122 17.01 12.62 -8.33
CA VAL A 122 16.35 12.61 -9.65
C VAL A 122 16.56 13.92 -10.38
#